data_AF-A0A382LEU1-F1
#
_entry.id   AF-A0A382LEU1-F1
#
_cell.length_a   1.000
_cell.length_b   1.000
_cell.length_c   1.000
_cell.angle_alpha   90.00
_cell.angle_beta   90.00
_cell.angle_gamma   90.00
#
_symmetry.space_group_name_H-M   'P 1'
#
loop_
_entity.id
_entity.type
_entity.pdbx_description
1 polymer ?
#
loop_
_entity_poly.entity_id
_entity_poly.type
_entity_poly.pdbx_seq_one_letter_code
_entity_poly.pdbx_strand_id
1 'polypeptide(L)'
;LIASSATIVMAWVCLKLKDWAGFRKWKWATVVFAATFLIVKWSYEWPAKFTHYDVTFTSQAAAEKTYKAVLGDDFSKRQTDEWQKRYDPRNDILPEVKLRNMPLDGHIVGYFDSKGEKYEVGSAWGVSFWSHAFVWRHDRKNLQKKPDGTLQLGDDGKAVYRKGHYRDTFRDKDVSAIILAPAHPTWESRDEGYAGNGVVRYADANGASTAQNDHDHHKTVTIQRDDISRLSSYEPAHSTFFATYYTLTGLHALHVFGGILVMLYHLLPISQRLYKSDPERFTNRIEITGLFWHFVDLVWIFLFPILYLL
;
A
#
# COMPACT_ATOMS: atom_id res chain seq x y z
N LEU A 1 21.12 1.91 0.18
CA LEU A 1 21.47 1.88 1.61
C LEU A 1 22.92 1.42 1.82
N ILE A 2 23.28 0.15 1.63
CA ILE A 2 24.70 -0.28 1.78
C ILE A 2 25.65 0.50 0.84
N ALA A 3 25.27 0.65 -0.44
CA ALA A 3 26.03 1.46 -1.39
C ALA A 3 26.12 2.94 -0.99
N SER A 4 25.06 3.53 -0.41
CA SER A 4 25.08 4.92 0.07
C SER A 4 25.95 5.12 1.30
N SER A 5 26.04 4.12 2.18
CA SER A 5 26.98 4.10 3.28
C SER A 5 28.44 4.13 2.78
N ALA A 6 28.78 3.34 1.76
CA ALA A 6 30.12 3.34 1.19
C ALA A 6 30.50 4.69 0.56
N THR A 7 29.57 5.37 -0.11
CA THR A 7 29.84 6.68 -0.73
C THR A 7 30.08 7.80 0.29
N ILE A 8 29.52 7.71 1.50
CA ILE A 8 29.82 8.65 2.59
C ILE A 8 31.26 8.51 3.07
N VAL A 9 31.73 7.28 3.25
CA VAL A 9 33.12 7.02 3.63
C VAL A 9 34.06 7.56 2.56
N MET A 10 33.76 7.32 1.28
CA MET A 10 34.54 7.88 0.17
C MET A 10 34.54 9.41 0.16
N ALA A 11 33.41 10.05 0.45
CA ALA A 11 33.35 11.50 0.57
C ALA A 11 34.25 12.03 1.72
N TRP A 12 34.28 11.34 2.86
CA TRP A 12 35.16 11.68 3.98
C TRP A 12 36.65 11.48 3.63
N VAL A 13 37.00 10.37 2.96
CA VAL A 13 38.38 10.13 2.48
C VAL A 13 38.84 11.24 1.55
N CYS A 14 38.01 11.67 0.60
CA CYS A 14 38.33 12.79 -0.29
C CYS A 14 38.60 14.09 0.48
N LEU A 15 37.87 14.37 1.57
CA LEU A 15 38.15 15.54 2.41
C LEU A 15 39.49 15.46 3.12
N LYS A 16 39.88 14.27 3.61
CA LYS A 16 41.20 14.03 4.21
C LYS A 16 42.34 14.17 3.20
N LEU A 17 42.10 13.79 1.95
CA LEU A 17 43.03 13.97 0.83
C LEU A 17 43.01 15.39 0.23
N LYS A 18 42.24 16.33 0.82
CA LYS A 18 42.04 17.70 0.32
C LYS A 18 41.46 17.79 -1.09
N ASP A 19 40.77 16.75 -1.54
CA ASP A 19 40.08 16.71 -2.83
C ASP A 19 38.61 17.13 -2.69
N TRP A 20 38.36 18.41 -2.92
CA TRP A 20 37.00 18.99 -2.88
C TRP A 20 36.11 18.54 -4.04
N ALA A 21 36.69 18.22 -5.19
CA ALA A 21 35.93 17.77 -6.35
C ALA A 21 35.42 16.33 -6.13
N GLY A 22 36.30 15.45 -5.63
CA GLY A 22 35.95 14.10 -5.20
C GLY A 22 34.89 14.10 -4.10
N PHE A 23 35.03 14.96 -3.07
CA PHE A 23 34.02 15.10 -2.01
C PHE A 23 32.63 15.39 -2.58
N ARG A 24 32.49 16.40 -3.47
CA ARG A 24 31.20 16.74 -4.07
C ARG A 24 30.63 15.60 -4.90
N LYS A 25 31.47 14.92 -5.69
CA LYS A 25 31.03 13.79 -6.53
C LYS A 25 30.44 12.66 -5.69
N TRP A 26 31.16 12.22 -4.66
CA TRP A 26 30.71 11.13 -3.79
C TRP A 26 29.50 11.52 -2.95
N LYS A 27 29.43 12.77 -2.50
CA LYS A 27 28.28 13.28 -1.74
C LYS A 27 27.02 13.36 -2.59
N TRP A 28 27.13 13.80 -3.86
CA TRP A 28 26.03 13.73 -4.81
C TRP A 28 25.59 12.29 -5.08
N ALA A 29 26.53 11.35 -5.21
CA ALA A 29 26.19 9.93 -5.35
C ALA A 29 25.38 9.41 -4.15
N THR A 30 25.74 9.78 -2.91
CA THR A 30 24.96 9.44 -1.71
C THR A 30 23.53 9.98 -1.80
N VAL A 31 23.37 11.26 -2.16
CA VAL A 31 22.06 11.91 -2.29
C VAL A 31 21.21 11.21 -3.36
N VAL A 32 21.80 10.87 -4.50
CA VAL A 32 21.09 10.14 -5.57
C VAL A 32 20.64 8.77 -5.09
N PHE A 33 21.50 7.98 -4.44
CA PHE A 33 21.11 6.67 -3.91
C PHE A 33 20.00 6.77 -2.85
N ALA A 34 20.07 7.78 -1.99
CA ALA A 34 19.04 8.05 -0.99
C ALA A 34 17.70 8.46 -1.62
N ALA A 35 17.74 9.35 -2.62
CA ALA A 35 16.56 9.78 -3.36
C ALA A 35 15.95 8.60 -4.13
N THR A 36 16.75 7.78 -4.81
CA THR A 36 16.27 6.57 -5.49
C THR A 36 15.58 5.61 -4.52
N PHE A 37 16.16 5.41 -3.33
CA PHE A 37 15.53 4.58 -2.30
C PHE A 37 14.14 5.12 -1.89
N LEU A 38 14.03 6.43 -1.62
CA LEU A 38 12.74 7.05 -1.29
C LEU A 38 11.76 6.98 -2.47
N ILE A 39 12.20 7.21 -3.70
CA ILE A 39 11.36 7.13 -4.90
C ILE A 39 10.82 5.71 -5.07
N VAL A 40 11.65 4.69 -4.94
CA VAL A 40 11.21 3.29 -5.05
C VAL A 40 10.15 2.99 -3.99
N LYS A 41 10.39 3.39 -2.74
CA LYS A 41 9.45 3.15 -1.64
C LYS A 41 8.13 3.91 -1.81
N TRP A 42 8.21 5.20 -2.15
CA TRP A 42 7.07 6.08 -2.31
C TRP A 42 6.24 5.76 -3.57
N SER A 43 6.89 5.33 -4.66
CA SER A 43 6.23 5.18 -5.97
C SER A 43 5.76 3.75 -6.25
N TYR A 44 6.39 2.74 -5.66
CA TYR A 44 6.05 1.34 -5.94
C TYR A 44 5.43 0.62 -4.74
N GLU A 45 6.10 0.70 -3.58
CA GLU A 45 5.68 -0.14 -2.45
C GLU A 45 4.47 0.41 -1.69
N TRP A 46 4.46 1.71 -1.41
CA TRP A 46 3.34 2.32 -0.68
C TRP A 46 2.05 2.31 -1.51
N PRO A 47 2.07 2.66 -2.82
CA PRO A 47 0.87 2.62 -3.64
C PRO A 47 0.19 1.26 -3.68
N ALA A 48 0.95 0.19 -3.87
CA ALA A 48 0.40 -1.17 -3.92
C ALA A 48 -0.36 -1.55 -2.63
N LYS A 49 0.10 -1.06 -1.46
CA LYS A 49 -0.52 -1.35 -0.15
C LYS A 49 -1.79 -0.55 0.09
N PHE A 50 -1.82 0.74 -0.26
CA PHE A 50 -3.02 1.54 -0.04
C PHE A 50 -4.13 1.29 -1.07
N THR A 51 -3.79 0.68 -2.23
CA THR A 51 -4.79 0.22 -3.21
C THR A 51 -5.32 -1.18 -2.95
N HIS A 52 -4.89 -1.83 -1.88
CA HIS A 52 -5.49 -3.08 -1.40
C HIS A 52 -6.65 -2.78 -0.46
N TYR A 53 -7.74 -3.52 -0.64
CA TYR A 53 -8.95 -3.42 0.15
C TYR A 53 -9.37 -4.79 0.66
N ASP A 54 -9.83 -4.83 1.91
CA ASP A 54 -10.51 -5.98 2.49
C ASP A 54 -12.02 -5.76 2.41
N VAL A 55 -12.72 -6.71 1.80
CA VAL A 55 -14.18 -6.78 1.71
C VAL A 55 -14.69 -7.86 2.64
N THR A 56 -15.54 -7.49 3.60
CA THR A 56 -16.31 -8.45 4.42
C THR A 56 -17.78 -8.40 4.07
N PHE A 57 -18.49 -9.52 4.25
CA PHE A 57 -19.85 -9.69 3.72
C PHE A 57 -20.94 -9.59 4.78
N THR A 58 -22.15 -9.20 4.36
CA THR A 58 -23.30 -9.06 5.26
C THR A 58 -23.91 -10.40 5.67
N SER A 59 -23.87 -11.39 4.79
CA SER A 59 -24.46 -12.73 4.98
C SER A 59 -23.53 -13.84 4.46
N GLN A 60 -23.76 -15.08 4.91
CA GLN A 60 -23.04 -16.23 4.37
C GLN A 60 -23.35 -16.44 2.89
N ALA A 61 -24.62 -16.33 2.48
CA ALA A 61 -25.03 -16.48 1.08
C ALA A 61 -24.34 -15.46 0.14
N ALA A 62 -24.21 -14.20 0.57
CA ALA A 62 -23.51 -13.16 -0.19
C ALA A 62 -22.01 -13.48 -0.36
N ALA A 63 -21.39 -14.00 0.71
CA ALA A 63 -20.00 -14.43 0.68
C ALA A 63 -19.84 -15.64 -0.25
N GLU A 64 -20.65 -16.68 -0.10
CA GLU A 64 -20.62 -17.90 -0.93
C GLU A 64 -20.80 -17.58 -2.41
N LYS A 65 -21.74 -16.70 -2.76
CA LYS A 65 -21.95 -16.22 -4.14
C LYS A 65 -20.67 -15.60 -4.71
N THR A 66 -20.02 -14.74 -3.93
CA THR A 66 -18.81 -14.01 -4.36
C THR A 66 -17.61 -14.96 -4.45
N TYR A 67 -17.39 -15.78 -3.43
CA TYR A 67 -16.31 -16.77 -3.40
C TYR A 67 -16.49 -17.83 -4.48
N LYS A 68 -17.70 -18.30 -4.77
CA LYS A 68 -17.97 -19.23 -5.87
C LYS A 68 -17.66 -18.60 -7.24
N ALA A 69 -17.99 -17.33 -7.43
CA ALA A 69 -17.68 -16.60 -8.66
C ALA A 69 -16.16 -16.44 -8.89
N VAL A 70 -15.39 -16.34 -7.80
CA VAL A 70 -13.92 -16.22 -7.85
C VAL A 70 -13.27 -17.61 -7.90
N LEU A 71 -13.45 -18.42 -6.87
CA LEU A 71 -12.75 -19.68 -6.60
C LEU A 71 -13.34 -20.93 -7.30
N GLY A 72 -14.54 -20.84 -7.86
CA GLY A 72 -15.28 -22.00 -8.40
C GLY A 72 -16.07 -22.78 -7.33
N ASP A 73 -16.55 -23.97 -7.67
CA ASP A 73 -17.44 -24.77 -6.80
C ASP A 73 -16.75 -25.29 -5.52
N ASP A 74 -15.44 -25.50 -5.53
CA ASP A 74 -14.64 -25.99 -4.38
C ASP A 74 -14.16 -24.87 -3.43
N PHE A 75 -14.80 -23.70 -3.46
CA PHE A 75 -14.34 -22.51 -2.74
C PHE A 75 -14.24 -22.69 -1.21
N SER A 76 -15.16 -23.44 -0.58
CA SER A 76 -15.24 -23.50 0.88
C SER A 76 -14.01 -24.16 1.51
N LYS A 77 -13.52 -25.24 0.89
CA LYS A 77 -12.33 -25.95 1.36
C LYS A 77 -11.07 -25.12 1.10
N ARG A 78 -10.94 -24.58 -0.11
CA ARG A 78 -9.81 -23.73 -0.51
C ARG A 78 -9.68 -22.50 0.40
N GLN A 79 -10.79 -21.82 0.66
CA GLN A 79 -10.80 -20.62 1.51
C GLN A 79 -10.48 -20.95 2.97
N THR A 80 -10.96 -22.08 3.48
CA THR A 80 -10.66 -22.52 4.85
C THR A 80 -9.18 -22.89 5.00
N ASP A 81 -8.62 -23.61 4.04
CA ASP A 81 -7.20 -23.99 4.04
C ASP A 81 -6.30 -22.74 3.96
N GLU A 82 -6.63 -21.77 3.09
CA GLU A 82 -5.89 -20.51 2.98
C GLU A 82 -6.02 -19.65 4.24
N TRP A 83 -7.21 -19.59 4.84
CA TRP A 83 -7.43 -18.91 6.10
C TRP A 83 -6.57 -19.51 7.23
N GLN A 84 -6.50 -20.84 7.32
CA GLN A 84 -5.68 -21.53 8.31
C GLN A 84 -4.19 -21.23 8.10
N LYS A 85 -3.67 -21.31 6.87
CA LYS A 85 -2.26 -20.97 6.58
C LYS A 85 -1.92 -19.51 6.96
N ARG A 86 -2.83 -18.57 6.71
CA ARG A 86 -2.61 -17.13 6.95
C ARG A 86 -2.66 -16.76 8.44
N TYR A 87 -3.59 -17.34 9.19
CA TYR A 87 -3.91 -16.87 10.55
C TYR A 87 -3.61 -17.88 11.66
N ASP A 88 -3.31 -19.13 11.32
CA ASP A 88 -2.94 -20.18 12.27
C ASP A 88 -1.76 -21.03 11.73
N PRO A 89 -0.54 -20.47 11.70
CA PRO A 89 0.66 -21.21 11.27
C PRO A 89 1.05 -22.35 12.24
N ARG A 90 0.40 -22.46 13.41
CA ARG A 90 0.67 -23.49 14.42
C ARG A 90 -0.42 -24.57 14.49
N ASN A 91 -1.49 -24.42 13.71
CA ASN A 91 -2.65 -25.31 13.67
C ASN A 91 -3.34 -25.48 15.05
N ASP A 92 -3.18 -24.48 15.92
CA ASP A 92 -3.70 -24.47 17.29
C ASP A 92 -4.98 -23.62 17.36
N ILE A 93 -6.06 -24.21 16.83
CA ILE A 93 -7.45 -24.01 17.30
C ILE A 93 -7.97 -22.57 17.14
N LEU A 94 -8.15 -22.10 15.90
CA LEU A 94 -9.14 -21.04 15.66
C LEU A 94 -10.56 -21.63 15.68
N PRO A 95 -11.53 -21.01 16.39
CA PRO A 95 -12.93 -21.40 16.29
C PRO A 95 -13.40 -21.26 14.84
N GLU A 96 -14.30 -22.15 14.38
CA GLU A 96 -14.81 -22.16 13.01
C GLU A 96 -15.27 -20.75 12.58
N VAL A 97 -14.48 -20.11 11.73
CA VAL A 97 -14.76 -18.75 11.25
C VAL A 97 -15.77 -18.85 10.12
N LYS A 98 -16.92 -18.19 10.27
CA LYS A 98 -17.92 -18.13 9.20
C LYS A 98 -17.36 -17.39 7.99
N LEU A 99 -17.63 -17.90 6.78
CA LEU A 99 -17.17 -17.32 5.50
C LEU A 99 -17.41 -15.80 5.36
N ARG A 100 -18.54 -15.29 5.85
CA ARG A 100 -18.87 -13.85 5.84
C ARG A 100 -17.84 -12.97 6.58
N ASN A 101 -17.13 -13.55 7.54
CA ASN A 101 -16.12 -12.90 8.37
C ASN A 101 -14.69 -13.09 7.81
N MET A 102 -14.51 -13.92 6.78
CA MET A 102 -13.26 -14.04 6.06
C MET A 102 -13.23 -12.92 5.02
N PRO A 103 -12.36 -11.90 5.16
CA PRO A 103 -12.28 -10.82 4.21
C PRO A 103 -11.73 -11.33 2.87
N LEU A 104 -12.33 -10.85 1.78
CA LEU A 104 -11.79 -11.00 0.43
C LEU A 104 -10.88 -9.80 0.17
N ASP A 105 -9.61 -10.08 -0.06
CA ASP A 105 -8.56 -9.11 -0.37
C ASP A 105 -8.48 -8.85 -1.88
N GLY A 106 -8.35 -7.58 -2.27
CA GLY A 106 -8.22 -7.22 -3.68
C GLY A 106 -8.09 -5.74 -3.98
N HIS A 107 -8.05 -5.43 -5.28
CA HIS A 107 -7.97 -4.09 -5.84
C HIS A 107 -9.32 -3.70 -6.47
N ILE A 108 -9.79 -2.48 -6.20
CA ILE A 108 -10.99 -1.96 -6.85
C ILE A 108 -10.59 -1.40 -8.23
N VAL A 109 -11.14 -2.00 -9.28
CA VAL A 109 -10.86 -1.63 -10.69
C VAL A 109 -11.97 -0.80 -11.32
N GLY A 110 -13.14 -0.76 -10.69
CA GLY A 110 -14.30 -0.03 -11.18
C GLY A 110 -15.45 0.00 -10.19
N TYR A 111 -16.47 0.79 -10.47
CA TYR A 111 -17.72 0.81 -9.71
C TYR A 111 -18.91 1.16 -10.60
N PHE A 112 -20.10 0.81 -10.15
CA PHE A 112 -21.37 1.23 -10.74
C PHE A 112 -22.04 2.26 -9.84
N ASP A 113 -22.64 3.28 -10.44
CA ASP A 113 -23.51 4.21 -9.71
C ASP A 113 -24.94 3.66 -9.58
N SER A 114 -25.82 4.38 -8.89
CA SER A 114 -27.23 4.01 -8.75
C SER A 114 -28.03 4.01 -10.07
N LYS A 115 -27.51 4.65 -11.13
CA LYS A 115 -28.10 4.70 -12.46
C LYS A 115 -27.65 3.55 -13.36
N GLY A 116 -26.69 2.74 -12.89
CA GLY A 116 -26.13 1.61 -13.61
C GLY A 116 -24.99 2.00 -14.56
N GLU A 117 -24.48 3.23 -14.49
CA GLU A 117 -23.32 3.66 -15.27
C GLU A 117 -22.04 3.07 -14.67
N LYS A 118 -21.23 2.43 -15.52
CA LYS A 118 -19.94 1.87 -15.14
C LYS A 118 -18.87 2.95 -15.19
N TYR A 119 -18.17 3.13 -14.08
CA TYR A 119 -17.01 4.00 -13.98
C TYR A 119 -15.77 3.16 -13.75
N GLU A 120 -14.81 3.31 -14.65
CA GLU A 120 -13.50 2.67 -14.51
C GLU A 120 -12.59 3.51 -13.62
N VAL A 121 -11.88 2.81 -12.75
CA VAL A 121 -11.01 3.41 -11.75
C VAL A 121 -9.58 3.25 -12.30
N GLY A 122 -9.21 4.17 -13.20
CA GLY A 122 -7.98 4.10 -14.01
C GLY A 122 -6.76 4.81 -13.39
N SER A 123 -5.57 4.45 -13.87
CA SER A 123 -4.28 5.04 -13.48
C SER A 123 -3.89 6.20 -14.40
N ALA A 124 -3.60 7.38 -13.83
CA ALA A 124 -2.99 8.49 -14.56
C ALA A 124 -1.87 9.12 -13.73
N TRP A 125 -0.64 9.09 -14.29
CA TRP A 125 0.52 9.93 -13.96
C TRP A 125 0.80 10.16 -12.46
N GLY A 126 0.85 9.09 -11.65
CA GLY A 126 1.26 9.20 -10.24
C GLY A 126 0.32 10.01 -9.33
N VAL A 127 -0.81 10.50 -9.86
CA VAL A 127 -1.89 11.17 -9.10
C VAL A 127 -3.01 10.17 -8.76
N SER A 128 -2.98 8.94 -9.31
CA SER A 128 -3.88 7.84 -8.94
C SER A 128 -3.63 7.29 -7.53
N PHE A 129 -2.40 7.38 -7.01
CA PHE A 129 -2.11 6.89 -5.66
C PHE A 129 -2.98 7.56 -4.60
N TRP A 130 -2.96 8.89 -4.51
CA TRP A 130 -3.70 9.63 -3.47
C TRP A 130 -5.21 9.73 -3.72
N SER A 131 -5.66 9.51 -4.96
CA SER A 131 -7.09 9.45 -5.29
C SER A 131 -7.72 8.05 -5.12
N HIS A 132 -6.90 7.03 -4.80
CA HIS A 132 -7.35 5.66 -4.53
C HIS A 132 -7.02 5.24 -3.11
N ALA A 133 -5.78 5.50 -2.68
CA ALA A 133 -5.38 5.46 -1.28
C ALA A 133 -6.35 6.36 -0.50
N PHE A 134 -6.99 5.82 0.52
CA PHE A 134 -7.93 6.54 1.37
C PHE A 134 -9.30 6.84 0.77
N VAL A 135 -9.58 6.56 -0.51
CA VAL A 135 -10.86 6.96 -1.11
C VAL A 135 -11.98 5.98 -0.82
N TRP A 136 -11.79 4.68 -0.99
CA TRP A 136 -12.88 3.70 -0.82
C TRP A 136 -13.02 3.24 0.64
N ARG A 137 -14.17 3.56 1.24
CA ARG A 137 -14.53 3.15 2.59
C ARG A 137 -16.03 2.94 2.65
N HIS A 138 -16.43 1.78 3.16
CA HIS A 138 -17.82 1.48 3.46
C HIS A 138 -17.88 0.75 4.80
N ASP A 139 -18.77 1.15 5.69
CA ASP A 139 -19.05 0.40 6.91
C ASP A 139 -20.53 0.47 7.22
N ARG A 140 -21.18 -0.70 7.19
CA ARG A 140 -22.61 -0.83 7.46
C ARG A 140 -22.99 -0.38 8.88
N LYS A 141 -22.03 -0.32 9.83
CA LYS A 141 -22.26 0.24 11.18
C LYS A 141 -22.59 1.73 11.16
N ASN A 142 -22.19 2.44 10.11
CA ASN A 142 -22.50 3.86 9.93
C ASN A 142 -23.95 4.09 9.51
N LEU A 143 -24.68 3.04 9.11
CA LEU A 143 -26.09 3.14 8.78
C LEU A 143 -26.95 3.24 10.05
N GLN A 144 -27.97 4.09 9.98
CA GLN A 144 -28.97 4.26 10.99
C GLN A 144 -29.90 3.05 10.98
N LYS A 145 -30.19 2.54 12.16
CA LYS A 145 -31.11 1.43 12.36
C LYS A 145 -32.33 1.93 13.10
N LYS A 146 -33.50 1.44 12.71
CA LYS A 146 -34.74 1.58 13.45
C LYS A 146 -34.63 0.81 14.79
N PRO A 147 -35.50 1.10 15.77
CA PRO A 147 -35.50 0.40 17.07
C PRO A 147 -35.69 -1.12 16.96
N ASP A 148 -36.29 -1.59 15.87
CA ASP A 148 -36.48 -3.00 15.52
C ASP A 148 -35.22 -3.69 14.95
N GLY A 149 -34.11 -2.94 14.77
CA GLY A 149 -32.86 -3.44 14.22
C GLY A 149 -32.76 -3.42 12.69
N THR A 150 -33.84 -3.07 11.98
CA THR A 150 -33.85 -2.91 10.51
C THR A 150 -33.17 -1.60 10.10
N LEU A 151 -32.67 -1.52 8.86
CA LEU A 151 -32.07 -0.28 8.35
C LEU A 151 -33.15 0.79 8.19
N GLN A 152 -32.86 2.02 8.66
CA GLN A 152 -33.71 3.16 8.37
C GLN A 152 -33.46 3.57 6.92
N LEU A 153 -34.52 3.60 6.11
CA LEU A 153 -34.47 4.07 4.73
C LEU A 153 -35.00 5.51 4.66
N GLY A 154 -34.39 6.34 3.83
CA GLY A 154 -34.86 7.69 3.51
C GLY A 154 -35.97 7.65 2.46
N ASP A 155 -36.48 8.83 2.11
CA ASP A 155 -37.55 8.99 1.12
C ASP A 155 -37.13 8.55 -0.29
N ASP A 156 -35.83 8.41 -0.53
CA ASP A 156 -35.20 7.89 -1.75
C ASP A 156 -35.02 6.36 -1.74
N GLY A 157 -35.51 5.67 -0.70
CA GLY A 157 -35.34 4.23 -0.53
C GLY A 157 -33.93 3.80 -0.13
N LYS A 158 -33.00 4.72 0.13
CA LYS A 158 -31.61 4.42 0.52
C LYS A 158 -31.43 4.44 2.02
N ALA A 159 -30.46 3.68 2.53
CA ALA A 159 -30.18 3.64 3.97
C ALA A 159 -29.68 5.00 4.49
N VAL A 160 -30.34 5.51 5.53
CA VAL A 160 -29.98 6.75 6.23
C VAL A 160 -28.72 6.50 7.05
N TYR A 161 -27.82 7.48 7.09
CA TYR A 161 -26.58 7.40 7.85
C TYR A 161 -26.75 8.01 9.24
N ARG A 162 -26.06 7.45 10.24
CA ARG A 162 -26.01 8.03 11.59
C ARG A 162 -25.43 9.45 11.53
N LYS A 163 -26.00 10.36 12.33
CA LYS A 163 -25.55 11.74 12.44
C LYS A 163 -24.11 11.79 13.01
N GLY A 164 -23.13 12.13 12.17
CA GLY A 164 -21.70 12.24 12.52
C GLY A 164 -20.81 12.34 11.27
N HIS A 165 -19.55 12.78 11.43
CA HIS A 165 -18.59 12.87 10.34
C HIS A 165 -17.92 11.52 10.08
N TYR A 166 -18.63 10.62 9.39
CA TYR A 166 -18.08 9.35 8.91
C TYR A 166 -17.81 9.47 7.40
N ARG A 167 -16.57 9.18 6.99
CA ARG A 167 -16.19 9.14 5.56
C ARG A 167 -16.66 7.81 4.97
N ASP A 168 -17.68 7.84 4.12
CA ASP A 168 -18.21 6.70 3.38
C ASP A 168 -18.41 7.09 1.91
N THR A 169 -17.54 6.58 1.04
CA THR A 169 -17.51 6.93 -0.38
C THR A 169 -18.69 6.36 -1.14
N PHE A 170 -19.30 5.28 -0.67
CA PHE A 170 -20.47 4.68 -1.33
C PHE A 170 -21.67 5.60 -1.20
N ARG A 171 -21.73 6.38 -0.12
CA ARG A 171 -22.70 7.47 0.03
C ARG A 171 -22.36 8.64 -0.89
N ASP A 172 -21.11 9.10 -0.83
CA ASP A 172 -20.74 10.37 -1.47
C ASP A 172 -20.73 10.28 -3.01
N LYS A 173 -20.42 9.10 -3.57
CA LYS A 173 -20.42 8.81 -5.02
C LYS A 173 -21.62 7.99 -5.49
N ASP A 174 -22.59 7.77 -4.61
CA ASP A 174 -23.80 6.99 -4.89
C ASP A 174 -23.53 5.61 -5.53
N VAL A 175 -22.56 4.89 -4.96
CA VAL A 175 -22.08 3.61 -5.49
C VAL A 175 -23.12 2.52 -5.21
N SER A 176 -23.51 1.79 -6.25
CA SER A 176 -24.43 0.63 -6.17
C SER A 176 -23.69 -0.70 -6.10
N ALA A 177 -22.57 -0.81 -6.84
CA ALA A 177 -21.72 -2.00 -6.85
C ALA A 177 -20.25 -1.64 -7.10
N ILE A 178 -19.33 -2.49 -6.66
CA ILE A 178 -17.90 -2.38 -6.98
C ILE A 178 -17.44 -3.55 -7.84
N ILE A 179 -16.42 -3.28 -8.66
CA ILE A 179 -15.70 -4.29 -9.42
C ILE A 179 -14.36 -4.49 -8.70
N LEU A 180 -14.18 -5.67 -8.11
CA LEU A 180 -12.99 -6.05 -7.38
C LEU A 180 -12.18 -7.06 -8.19
N ALA A 181 -10.88 -6.82 -8.33
CA ALA A 181 -9.89 -7.81 -8.76
C ALA A 181 -9.25 -8.42 -7.50
N PRO A 182 -9.54 -9.68 -7.15
CA PRO A 182 -8.95 -10.33 -5.98
C PRO A 182 -7.42 -10.41 -6.09
N ALA A 183 -6.71 -10.24 -4.97
CA ALA A 183 -5.26 -10.33 -4.90
C ALA A 183 -4.81 -11.51 -4.01
N HIS A 184 -3.63 -12.09 -4.31
CA HIS A 184 -3.10 -13.34 -3.72
C HIS A 184 -3.94 -14.61 -4.07
N PRO A 185 -3.37 -15.84 -4.00
CA PRO A 185 -3.89 -16.99 -4.75
C PRO A 185 -5.18 -17.51 -4.10
N THR A 186 -6.26 -16.90 -4.53
CA THR A 186 -7.56 -17.50 -4.78
C THR A 186 -7.52 -18.34 -6.08
N TRP A 187 -6.33 -18.63 -6.61
CA TRP A 187 -6.12 -19.33 -7.88
C TRP A 187 -5.24 -20.56 -7.68
N GLU A 188 -5.43 -21.56 -8.53
CA GLU A 188 -4.81 -22.88 -8.44
C GLU A 188 -3.29 -22.79 -8.33
N SER A 189 -2.76 -23.25 -7.20
CA SER A 189 -1.32 -23.48 -6.99
C SER A 189 -0.85 -24.79 -7.66
N ARG A 190 -1.27 -25.01 -8.91
CA ARG A 190 -0.70 -26.04 -9.77
C ARG A 190 -0.40 -25.38 -11.10
N ASP A 191 0.88 -25.07 -11.27
CA ASP A 191 1.61 -24.87 -12.53
C ASP A 191 2.09 -23.45 -12.88
N GLU A 192 1.75 -22.41 -12.11
CA GLU A 192 2.31 -21.06 -12.34
C GLU A 192 3.35 -20.71 -11.28
N GLY A 193 4.61 -20.99 -11.61
CA GLY A 193 5.77 -20.53 -10.86
C GLY A 193 5.84 -19.01 -10.83
N TYR A 194 6.36 -18.51 -9.70
CA TYR A 194 6.72 -17.11 -9.41
C TYR A 194 5.56 -16.20 -8.97
N ALA A 195 5.47 -16.04 -7.64
CA ALA A 195 5.20 -14.74 -7.04
C ALA A 195 6.30 -13.76 -7.49
N GLY A 196 6.10 -13.08 -8.61
CA GLY A 196 7.08 -12.13 -9.13
C GLY A 196 6.48 -11.23 -10.20
N ASN A 197 6.43 -9.93 -9.91
CA ASN A 197 6.48 -8.85 -10.92
C ASN A 197 5.47 -8.92 -12.09
N GLY A 198 4.26 -9.42 -11.88
CA GLY A 198 3.18 -9.19 -12.83
C GLY A 198 2.82 -7.70 -12.84
N VAL A 199 3.14 -6.98 -13.92
CA VAL A 199 2.62 -5.64 -14.15
C VAL A 199 1.11 -5.77 -14.27
N VAL A 200 0.36 -5.29 -13.28
CA VAL A 200 -1.09 -5.17 -13.38
C VAL A 200 -1.38 -4.21 -14.54
N ARG A 201 -1.78 -4.77 -15.69
CA ARG A 201 -2.23 -4.01 -16.84
C ARG A 201 -3.70 -3.66 -16.61
N TYR A 202 -3.92 -2.44 -16.11
CA TYR A 202 -5.23 -1.79 -16.17
C TYR A 202 -5.55 -1.50 -17.63
N ALA A 203 -6.80 -1.71 -18.05
CA ALA A 203 -7.23 -1.39 -19.41
C ALA A 203 -6.90 0.08 -19.73
N ASP A 204 -6.07 0.29 -20.75
CA ASP A 204 -5.64 1.63 -21.17
C ASP A 204 -6.84 2.44 -21.66
N ALA A 205 -6.87 3.73 -21.31
CA ALA A 205 -7.91 4.69 -21.69
C ALA A 205 -7.94 5.03 -23.21
N ASN A 206 -7.19 4.30 -24.03
CA ASN A 206 -7.13 4.51 -25.47
C ASN A 206 -7.94 3.41 -26.16
N GLY A 207 -9.20 3.73 -26.44
CA GLY A 207 -10.10 2.90 -27.21
C GLY A 207 -9.47 2.47 -28.54
N ALA A 208 -9.12 1.20 -28.63
CA ALA A 208 -8.94 0.49 -29.89
C ALA A 208 -9.33 -0.98 -29.66
N SER A 209 -10.52 -1.32 -30.14
CA SER A 209 -10.97 -2.70 -30.29
C SER A 209 -9.99 -3.46 -31.18
N THR A 210 -9.25 -4.41 -30.61
CA THR A 210 -8.61 -5.47 -31.40
C THR A 210 -8.74 -6.78 -30.66
N ALA A 211 -9.40 -7.72 -31.33
CA ALA A 211 -9.65 -9.07 -30.85
C ALA A 211 -8.36 -9.91 -30.79
N GLN A 212 -8.42 -10.94 -29.93
CA GLN A 212 -7.52 -12.10 -29.83
C GLN A 212 -6.11 -11.88 -29.28
N ASN A 213 -5.96 -12.15 -27.98
CA ASN A 213 -5.26 -13.35 -27.49
C ASN A 213 -5.60 -13.57 -26.01
N ASP A 214 -6.17 -14.74 -25.73
CA ASP A 214 -6.92 -15.10 -24.53
C ASP A 214 -6.01 -15.90 -23.57
N HIS A 215 -5.08 -15.22 -22.89
CA HIS A 215 -4.25 -15.79 -21.82
C HIS A 215 -3.74 -14.66 -20.90
N ASP A 216 -4.64 -14.06 -20.11
CA ASP A 216 -4.31 -13.35 -18.85
C ASP A 216 -5.62 -12.82 -18.22
N HIS A 217 -6.39 -13.69 -17.56
CA HIS A 217 -7.62 -13.30 -16.87
C HIS A 217 -7.35 -12.99 -15.40
N HIS A 218 -7.13 -11.72 -15.04
CA HIS A 218 -7.51 -11.30 -13.70
C HIS A 218 -9.05 -11.42 -13.59
N LYS A 219 -9.58 -12.50 -13.00
CA LYS A 219 -11.04 -12.64 -12.83
C LYS A 219 -11.54 -11.55 -11.88
N THR A 220 -12.24 -10.57 -12.43
CA THR A 220 -12.90 -9.52 -11.64
C THR A 220 -14.27 -10.01 -11.18
N VAL A 221 -14.63 -9.70 -9.93
CA VAL A 221 -15.96 -9.99 -9.39
C VAL A 221 -16.70 -8.68 -9.11
N THR A 222 -17.98 -8.63 -9.49
CA THR A 222 -18.86 -7.50 -9.16
C THR A 222 -19.58 -7.80 -7.85
N ILE A 223 -19.39 -6.96 -6.85
CA ILE A 223 -19.99 -7.10 -5.52
C ILE A 223 -20.98 -5.96 -5.30
N GLN A 224 -22.23 -6.30 -5.01
CA GLN A 224 -23.26 -5.31 -4.73
C GLN A 224 -23.02 -4.65 -3.37
N ARG A 225 -23.34 -3.37 -3.24
CA ARG A 225 -23.19 -2.64 -1.98
C ARG A 225 -23.89 -3.34 -0.81
N ASP A 226 -25.08 -3.88 -1.03
CA ASP A 226 -25.88 -4.53 0.02
C ASP A 226 -25.26 -5.85 0.53
N ASP A 227 -24.39 -6.45 -0.28
CA ASP A 227 -23.63 -7.64 0.07
C ASP A 227 -22.38 -7.31 0.91
N ILE A 228 -21.95 -6.04 0.93
CA ILE A 228 -20.75 -5.57 1.64
C ILE A 228 -21.11 -5.10 3.05
N SER A 229 -20.46 -5.70 4.05
CA SER A 229 -20.59 -5.30 5.45
C SER A 229 -19.58 -4.21 5.81
N ARG A 230 -18.31 -4.42 5.46
CA ARG A 230 -17.23 -3.45 5.64
C ARG A 230 -16.24 -3.59 4.49
N LEU A 231 -15.86 -2.44 3.96
CA LEU A 231 -14.77 -2.24 3.01
C LEU A 231 -13.77 -1.27 3.64
N SER A 232 -12.53 -1.71 3.82
CA SER A 232 -11.45 -0.83 4.28
C SER A 232 -10.14 -1.10 3.54
N SER A 233 -9.42 -0.02 3.25
CA SER A 233 -8.04 -0.09 2.75
C SER A 233 -7.07 -0.45 3.89
N TYR A 234 -5.88 -0.96 3.55
CA TYR A 234 -4.75 -1.18 4.47
C TYR A 234 -4.10 0.13 4.95
N GLU A 235 -4.90 0.94 5.62
CA GLU A 235 -4.51 2.17 6.29
C GLU A 235 -3.95 1.86 7.69
N PRO A 236 -3.24 2.80 8.35
CA PRO A 236 -2.85 2.66 9.75
C PRO A 236 -4.03 2.34 10.69
N ALA A 237 -5.24 2.78 10.35
CA ALA A 237 -6.45 2.51 11.13
C ALA A 237 -7.03 1.09 10.90
N HIS A 238 -6.48 0.31 9.96
CA HIS A 238 -7.00 -1.00 9.60
C HIS A 238 -6.77 -2.05 10.69
N SER A 239 -5.53 -2.12 11.18
CA SER A 239 -5.11 -3.05 12.24
C SER A 239 -3.90 -2.50 13.00
N THR A 240 -3.64 -3.05 14.18
CA THR A 240 -2.45 -2.73 14.99
C THR A 240 -1.15 -3.06 14.25
N PHE A 241 -1.15 -4.10 13.40
CA PHE A 241 -0.03 -4.44 12.53
C PHE A 241 0.27 -3.32 11.54
N PHE A 242 -0.73 -2.86 10.77
CA PHE A 242 -0.53 -1.77 9.82
C PHE A 242 -0.18 -0.45 10.53
N ALA A 243 -0.79 -0.15 11.68
CA ALA A 243 -0.43 1.00 12.49
C ALA A 243 1.06 1.00 12.87
N THR A 244 1.56 -0.12 13.36
CA THR A 244 2.96 -0.29 13.76
C THR A 244 3.89 -0.24 12.55
N TYR A 245 3.53 -0.93 11.47
CA TYR A 245 4.26 -0.93 10.20
C TYR A 245 4.45 0.48 9.64
N TYR A 246 3.36 1.26 9.50
CA TYR A 246 3.45 2.63 8.97
C TYR A 246 4.14 3.59 9.92
N THR A 247 3.99 3.41 11.23
CA THR A 247 4.69 4.25 12.22
C THR A 247 6.20 4.04 12.16
N LEU A 248 6.65 2.79 12.15
CA LEU A 248 8.09 2.46 12.09
C LEU A 248 8.69 2.86 10.74
N THR A 249 8.05 2.51 9.63
CA THR A 249 8.54 2.84 8.29
C THR A 249 8.46 4.34 8.00
N GLY A 250 7.40 5.02 8.44
CA GLY A 250 7.23 6.46 8.30
C GLY A 250 8.23 7.26 9.14
N LEU A 251 8.47 6.86 10.39
CA LEU A 251 9.51 7.48 11.22
C LEU A 251 10.89 7.30 10.58
N HIS A 252 11.20 6.12 10.06
CA HIS A 252 12.46 5.88 9.35
C HIS A 252 12.58 6.76 8.10
N ALA A 253 11.53 6.83 7.28
CA ALA A 253 11.51 7.69 6.08
C ALA A 253 11.73 9.17 6.42
N LEU A 254 11.18 9.65 7.54
CA LEU A 254 11.43 11.00 8.06
C LEU A 254 12.91 11.22 8.40
N HIS A 255 13.57 10.24 9.02
CA HIS A 255 15.01 10.32 9.32
C HIS A 255 15.85 10.32 8.04
N VAL A 256 15.52 9.49 7.04
CA VAL A 256 16.18 9.47 5.73
C VAL A 256 16.03 10.84 5.06
N PHE A 257 14.81 11.40 5.05
CA PHE A 257 14.55 12.72 4.49
C PHE A 257 15.35 13.82 5.20
N GLY A 258 15.37 13.82 6.53
CA GLY A 258 16.20 14.74 7.32
C GLY A 258 17.69 14.61 7.01
N GLY A 259 18.18 13.38 6.85
CA GLY A 259 19.57 13.13 6.44
C GLY A 259 19.89 13.67 5.05
N ILE A 260 18.98 13.52 4.08
CA ILE A 260 19.13 14.08 2.73
C ILE A 260 19.21 15.61 2.80
N LEU A 261 18.34 16.27 3.58
CA LEU A 261 18.38 17.72 3.74
C LEU A 261 19.72 18.21 4.30
N VAL A 262 20.25 17.51 5.31
CA VAL A 262 21.58 17.81 5.89
C VAL A 262 22.69 17.56 4.86
N MET A 263 22.60 16.52 4.02
CA MET A 263 23.57 16.28 2.95
C MET A 263 23.51 17.33 1.85
N LEU A 264 22.32 17.79 1.46
CA LEU A 264 22.12 18.88 0.52
C LEU A 264 22.69 20.19 1.08
N TYR A 265 22.51 20.47 2.37
CA TYR A 265 23.14 21.60 3.03
C TYR A 265 24.66 21.58 2.91
N HIS A 266 25.29 20.41 3.10
CA HIS A 266 26.74 20.25 2.91
C HIS A 266 27.23 20.45 1.46
N LEU A 267 26.33 20.39 0.47
CA LEU A 267 26.64 20.64 -0.94
C LEU A 267 26.50 22.12 -1.34
N LEU A 268 25.88 22.96 -0.50
CA LEU A 268 25.71 24.38 -0.77
C LEU A 268 27.05 25.14 -0.83
N PRO A 269 27.12 26.29 -1.55
CA PRO A 269 28.34 27.11 -1.66
C PRO A 269 28.88 27.59 -0.30
N ILE A 270 28.00 27.70 0.71
CA ILE A 270 28.38 28.07 2.08
C ILE A 270 29.32 27.04 2.72
N SER A 271 29.16 25.77 2.38
CA SER A 271 29.99 24.66 2.85
C SER A 271 31.41 24.74 2.30
N GLN A 272 31.57 25.22 1.06
CA GLN A 272 32.89 25.48 0.49
C GLN A 272 33.62 26.62 1.20
N ARG A 273 32.90 27.67 1.61
CA ARG A 273 33.48 28.77 2.41
C ARG A 273 33.90 28.27 3.79
N LEU A 274 33.07 27.44 4.43
CA LEU A 274 33.36 26.87 5.74
C LEU A 274 34.55 25.90 5.71
N TYR A 275 34.68 25.09 4.65
CA TYR A 275 35.84 24.23 4.44
C TYR A 275 37.13 25.04 4.25
N LYS A 276 37.07 26.19 3.56
CA LYS A 276 38.24 27.06 3.37
C LYS A 276 38.64 27.80 4.66
N SER A 277 37.67 28.16 5.51
CA SER A 277 37.95 28.84 6.77
C SER A 277 38.44 27.91 7.87
N ASP A 278 37.88 26.70 7.95
CA ASP A 278 38.17 25.72 9.00
C ASP A 278 37.94 24.28 8.48
N PRO A 279 38.95 23.68 7.80
CA PRO A 279 38.83 22.36 7.19
C PRO A 279 38.58 21.25 8.22
N GLU A 280 39.15 21.36 9.42
CA GLU A 280 39.06 20.34 10.46
C GLU A 280 37.65 20.28 11.05
N ARG A 281 37.09 21.45 11.39
CA ARG A 281 35.71 21.54 11.88
C ARG A 281 34.69 21.10 10.84
N PHE A 282 34.92 21.39 9.55
CA PHE A 282 34.04 20.90 8.49
C PHE A 282 34.12 19.37 8.35
N THR A 283 35.33 18.80 8.41
CA THR A 283 35.53 17.35 8.31
C THR A 283 34.83 16.61 9.47
N ASN A 284 34.93 17.14 10.70
CA ASN A 284 34.21 16.58 11.86
C ASN A 284 32.69 16.61 11.67
N ARG A 285 32.12 17.71 11.13
CA ARG A 285 30.68 17.76 10.81
C ARG A 285 30.26 16.69 9.80
N ILE A 286 31.10 16.41 8.80
CA ILE A 286 30.82 15.35 7.82
C ILE A 286 30.89 13.97 8.44
N GLU A 287 31.82 13.73 9.37
CA GLU A 287 31.93 12.48 10.12
C GLU A 287 30.69 12.22 10.98
N ILE A 288 30.23 13.22 11.75
CA ILE A 288 28.99 13.13 12.53
C ILE A 288 27.78 12.86 11.62
N THR A 289 27.71 13.52 10.47
CA THR A 289 26.64 13.29 9.48
C THR A 289 26.71 11.87 8.90
N GLY A 290 27.92 11.34 8.70
CA GLY A 290 28.12 9.97 8.23
C GLY A 290 27.70 8.94 9.27
N LEU A 291 28.05 9.15 10.55
CA LEU A 291 27.59 8.31 11.66
C LEU A 291 26.06 8.29 11.76
N PHE A 292 25.41 9.45 11.64
CA PHE A 292 23.95 9.53 11.59
C PHE A 292 23.37 8.70 10.43
N TRP A 293 23.96 8.81 9.24
CA TRP A 293 23.47 8.06 8.08
C TRP A 293 23.66 6.55 8.22
N HIS A 294 24.80 6.11 8.76
CA HIS A 294 25.05 4.70 9.07
C HIS A 294 24.07 4.15 10.09
N PHE A 295 23.71 4.95 11.11
CA PHE A 295 22.67 4.60 12.06
C PHE A 295 21.31 4.39 11.38
N VAL A 296 20.91 5.30 10.50
CA VAL A 296 19.66 5.18 9.72
C VAL A 296 19.67 3.91 8.85
N ASP A 297 20.78 3.66 8.13
CA ASP A 297 20.95 2.44 7.31
C ASP A 297 20.87 1.17 8.17
N LEU A 298 21.51 1.15 9.35
CA LEU A 298 21.50 0.02 10.29
C LEU A 298 20.09 -0.28 10.80
N VAL A 299 19.33 0.76 11.21
CA VAL A 299 17.94 0.59 11.64
C VAL A 299 17.11 -0.08 10.55
N TRP A 300 17.32 0.28 9.27
CA TRP A 300 16.60 -0.35 8.17
C TRP A 300 16.96 -1.82 7.95
N ILE A 301 18.24 -2.19 8.13
CA ILE A 301 18.69 -3.58 8.03
C ILE A 301 17.96 -4.48 9.04
N PHE A 302 17.59 -3.95 10.21
CA PHE A 302 16.77 -4.69 11.19
C PHE A 302 15.27 -4.60 10.93
N LEU A 303 14.75 -3.44 10.53
CA LEU A 303 13.32 -3.28 10.23
C LEU A 303 12.87 -4.12 9.03
N PHE A 304 13.73 -4.30 8.02
CA PHE A 304 13.36 -5.03 6.82
C PHE A 304 13.02 -6.52 7.10
N PRO A 305 13.86 -7.32 7.78
CA PRO A 305 13.49 -8.68 8.18
C PRO A 305 12.26 -8.73 9.10
N ILE A 306 12.18 -7.83 10.08
CA ILE A 306 11.10 -7.86 11.08
C ILE A 306 9.73 -7.57 10.45
N LEU A 307 9.66 -6.69 9.45
CA LEU A 307 8.39 -6.30 8.83
C LEU A 307 8.04 -7.09 7.57
N TYR A 308 8.99 -7.76 6.94
CA TYR A 308 8.78 -8.47 5.65
C TYR A 308 9.06 -9.97 5.70
N LEU A 309 9.82 -10.49 6.66
CA LEU A 309 10.14 -11.92 6.78
C LEU A 309 9.47 -12.61 7.98
N LEU A 310 9.01 -11.84 8.97
CA LEU A 310 8.28 -12.30 10.16
C LEU A 310 6.79 -11.99 10.01
#